data_AF-A0A1J3IMT7-F1
#
_entry.id   AF-A0A1J3IMT7-F1
#
_cell.length_a   1.000
_cell.length_b   1.000
_cell.length_c   1.000
_cell.angle_alpha   90.00
_cell.angle_beta   90.00
_cell.angle_gamma   90.00
#
_symmetry.space_group_name_H-M   'P 1'
#
loop_
_entity.id
_entity.type
_entity.pdbx_description
1 polymer ?
#
loop_
_entity_poly.entity_id
_entity_poly.type
_entity_poly.pdbx_seq_one_letter_code
_entity_poly.pdbx_strand_id
1 'polypeptide(L)'
;PNNPTGKSDLPGIDVFVSTADAEKEPPLVTANTILSILSVDYPVEKLSCYISDDGGSLLTFEAMAEAASFAKIWVPFCRKHQIEPRNPESYFGLKRDPYKDKVRYDFVRD
;
A
#
# COMPACT_ATOMS: atom_id res chain seq x y z
N PRO A 1 8.75 -30.97 -2.13
CA PRO A 1 9.25 -30.61 -3.47
C PRO A 1 10.25 -29.45 -3.34
N ASN A 2 11.51 -29.69 -3.68
CA ASN A 2 12.64 -28.81 -3.38
C ASN A 2 12.51 -27.52 -4.18
N ASN A 3 12.30 -26.39 -3.50
CA ASN A 3 12.46 -25.06 -4.06
C ASN A 3 13.90 -24.57 -3.77
N PRO A 4 14.86 -24.79 -4.70
CA PRO A 4 16.26 -24.48 -4.46
C PRO A 4 16.55 -22.98 -4.36
N THR A 5 15.60 -22.13 -4.75
CA THR A 5 15.75 -20.67 -4.74
C THR A 5 15.18 -20.00 -3.48
N GLY A 6 14.35 -20.72 -2.72
CA GLY A 6 13.59 -20.15 -1.60
C GLY A 6 12.54 -19.11 -1.99
N LYS A 7 12.32 -18.86 -3.28
CA LYS A 7 11.36 -17.87 -3.79
C LYS A 7 9.97 -18.46 -3.99
N SER A 8 8.92 -17.67 -3.83
CA SER A 8 7.57 -18.21 -4.00
C SER A 8 7.31 -18.75 -5.42
N ASP A 9 6.59 -19.87 -5.52
CA ASP A 9 6.09 -20.44 -6.79
C ASP A 9 4.87 -19.68 -7.34
N LEU A 10 4.40 -18.67 -6.61
CA LEU A 10 3.31 -17.81 -7.04
C LEU A 10 3.69 -16.98 -8.29
N PRO A 11 2.72 -16.69 -9.18
CA PRO A 11 2.97 -15.90 -10.39
C PRO A 11 3.35 -14.45 -10.05
N GLY A 12 4.05 -13.78 -10.96
CA GLY A 12 4.20 -12.32 -10.88
C GLY A 12 2.87 -11.62 -11.13
N ILE A 13 2.61 -10.54 -10.41
CA ILE A 13 1.43 -9.69 -10.54
C ILE A 13 1.90 -8.26 -10.72
N ASP A 14 1.50 -7.67 -11.85
CA ASP A 14 1.69 -6.26 -12.13
C ASP A 14 0.35 -5.54 -12.00
N VAL A 15 0.30 -4.52 -11.16
CA VAL A 15 -0.89 -3.69 -10.94
C VAL A 15 -0.65 -2.34 -11.59
N PHE A 16 -1.54 -1.95 -12.48
CA PHE A 16 -1.50 -0.65 -13.15
C PHE A 16 -2.55 0.28 -12.57
N VAL A 17 -2.13 1.47 -12.17
CA VAL A 17 -2.99 2.56 -11.70
C VAL A 17 -2.85 3.72 -12.67
N SER A 18 -3.95 4.12 -13.31
CA SER A 18 -3.99 5.27 -14.21
C SER A 18 -4.69 6.44 -13.53
N THR A 19 -4.15 7.63 -13.69
CA THR A 19 -4.78 8.90 -13.32
C THR A 19 -4.62 9.91 -14.45
N ALA A 20 -5.57 10.83 -14.61
CA ALA A 20 -5.58 11.76 -15.74
C ALA A 20 -5.66 13.24 -15.34
N ASP A 21 -6.16 13.54 -14.14
CA ASP A 21 -6.45 14.92 -13.73
C ASP A 21 -6.39 15.02 -12.21
N ALA A 22 -5.40 15.75 -11.70
CA ALA A 22 -5.16 15.87 -10.25
C ALA A 22 -6.26 16.67 -9.51
N GLU A 23 -7.08 17.46 -10.20
CA GLU A 23 -8.21 18.17 -9.58
C GLU A 23 -9.42 17.25 -9.45
N LYS A 24 -9.70 16.42 -10.47
CA LYS A 24 -10.81 15.46 -10.45
C LYS A 24 -10.48 14.20 -9.66
N GLU A 25 -9.21 13.79 -9.67
CA GLU A 25 -8.67 12.62 -8.99
C GLU A 25 -7.60 13.09 -8.00
N PRO A 26 -7.99 13.48 -6.78
CA PRO A 26 -7.05 14.03 -5.82
C PRO A 26 -5.88 13.07 -5.59
N PRO A 27 -4.62 13.55 -5.66
CA PRO A 27 -3.44 12.68 -5.54
C PRO A 27 -3.41 11.85 -4.26
N LEU A 28 -4.04 12.33 -3.18
CA LEU A 28 -4.17 11.59 -1.92
C LEU A 28 -4.98 10.28 -2.09
N VAL A 29 -6.04 10.29 -2.90
CA VAL A 29 -6.85 9.10 -3.18
C VAL A 29 -6.03 8.07 -3.95
N THR A 30 -5.28 8.53 -4.95
CA THR A 30 -4.34 7.71 -5.72
C THR A 30 -3.25 7.12 -4.82
N ALA A 31 -2.65 7.95 -3.95
CA ALA A 31 -1.63 7.53 -2.98
C ALA A 31 -2.16 6.45 -2.03
N ASN A 32 -3.34 6.64 -1.45
CA ASN A 32 -3.98 5.67 -0.56
C ASN A 32 -4.24 4.33 -1.27
N THR A 33 -4.61 4.38 -2.55
CA THR A 33 -4.80 3.18 -3.38
C THR A 33 -3.48 2.44 -3.60
N ILE A 34 -2.41 3.15 -3.96
CA ILE A 34 -1.07 2.58 -4.13
C ILE A 34 -0.54 1.99 -2.82
N LEU A 35 -0.70 2.69 -1.70
CA LEU A 35 -0.29 2.19 -0.38
C LEU A 35 -1.04 0.90 -0.01
N SER A 36 -2.33 0.81 -0.37
CA SER A 36 -3.11 -0.40 -0.18
C SER A 36 -2.59 -1.56 -1.06
N ILE A 37 -2.23 -1.28 -2.32
CA ILE A 37 -1.63 -2.27 -3.24
C ILE A 37 -0.27 -2.73 -2.71
N LEU A 38 0.63 -1.82 -2.34
CA LEU A 38 1.96 -2.18 -1.85
C LEU A 38 1.92 -2.99 -0.53
N SER A 39 0.83 -2.87 0.22
CA SER A 39 0.63 -3.55 1.51
C SER A 39 -0.07 -4.91 1.39
N VAL A 40 -0.35 -5.42 0.19
CA VAL A 40 -1.04 -6.73 0.07
C VAL A 40 -0.18 -7.85 0.67
N ASP A 41 -0.87 -8.92 1.10
CA ASP A 41 -0.24 -10.15 1.55
C ASP A 41 0.17 -11.02 0.36
N TYR A 42 1.24 -10.60 -0.32
CA TYR A 42 1.83 -11.30 -1.45
C TYR A 42 3.36 -11.17 -1.42
N PRO A 43 4.12 -12.15 -1.96
CA PRO A 43 5.57 -12.07 -1.99
C PRO A 43 6.05 -10.79 -2.67
N VAL A 44 6.96 -10.07 -2.02
CA VAL A 44 7.45 -8.75 -2.48
C VAL A 44 8.13 -8.81 -3.84
N GLU A 45 8.77 -9.94 -4.15
CA GLU A 45 9.45 -10.18 -5.41
C GLU A 45 8.49 -10.51 -6.56
N LYS A 46 7.19 -10.63 -6.27
CA LYS A 46 6.14 -11.00 -7.21
C LYS A 46 5.11 -9.90 -7.43
N LEU A 47 5.16 -8.79 -6.69
CA LEU A 47 4.22 -7.69 -6.84
C LEU A 47 4.94 -6.45 -7.36
N SER A 48 4.50 -5.94 -8.51
CA SER A 48 4.92 -4.65 -9.05
C SER A 48 3.71 -3.73 -9.15
N CYS A 49 3.89 -2.45 -8.83
CA CYS A 49 2.85 -1.42 -8.99
C CYS A 49 3.37 -0.35 -9.94
N TYR A 50 2.60 -0.06 -10.98
CA TYR A 50 2.90 0.93 -12.01
C TYR A 50 1.85 2.04 -11.96
N ILE A 51 2.29 3.27 -12.14
CA ILE A 51 1.43 4.45 -12.14
C ILE A 51 1.59 5.14 -13.49
N SER A 52 0.49 5.36 -14.18
CA SER A 52 0.42 6.19 -15.39
C SER A 52 -0.33 7.48 -15.04
N ASP A 53 0.30 8.62 -15.26
CA ASP A 53 -0.34 9.93 -15.13
C ASP A 53 -0.44 10.58 -16.52
N ASP A 54 -1.64 10.53 -17.09
CA ASP A 54 -1.93 11.10 -18.41
C ASP A 54 -2.01 12.64 -18.35
N GLY A 55 -2.23 13.21 -17.16
CA GLY A 55 -2.25 14.65 -16.93
C GLY A 55 -0.86 15.26 -16.77
N GLY A 56 0.17 14.43 -16.53
CA GLY A 56 1.55 14.86 -16.37
C GLY A 56 1.75 15.93 -15.28
N SER A 57 0.96 15.85 -14.20
CA SER A 57 0.92 16.88 -13.18
C SER A 57 2.09 16.75 -12.21
N LEU A 58 2.85 17.84 -12.03
CA LEU A 58 3.92 17.89 -11.03
C LEU A 58 3.39 17.60 -9.61
N LEU A 59 2.15 18.00 -9.32
CA LEU A 59 1.51 17.72 -8.04
C LEU A 59 1.33 16.21 -7.80
N THR A 60 0.89 15.47 -8.82
CA THR A 60 0.76 14.01 -8.73
C THR A 60 2.12 13.37 -8.52
N PHE A 61 3.15 13.81 -9.26
CA PHE A 61 4.51 13.31 -9.11
C PHE A 61 5.05 13.46 -7.67
N GLU A 62 4.99 14.68 -7.11
CA GLU A 62 5.46 14.95 -5.75
C GLU A 62 4.65 14.16 -4.71
N ALA A 63 3.32 14.09 -4.86
CA ALA A 63 2.48 13.29 -3.97
C ALA A 63 2.84 11.80 -4.00
N MET A 64 3.18 11.25 -5.17
CA MET A 64 3.62 9.85 -5.28
C MET A 64 5.01 9.61 -4.70
N ALA A 65 5.92 10.59 -4.81
CA ALA A 65 7.24 10.52 -4.16
C ALA A 65 7.11 10.47 -2.63
N GLU A 66 6.22 11.28 -2.06
CA GLU A 66 5.90 11.25 -0.64
C GLU A 66 5.19 9.95 -0.24
N ALA A 67 4.24 9.47 -1.04
CA ALA A 67 3.58 8.19 -0.80
C ALA A 67 4.57 7.01 -0.80
N ALA A 68 5.54 7.01 -1.70
CA ALA A 68 6.60 6.00 -1.75
C ALA A 68 7.51 6.07 -0.50
N SER A 69 7.78 7.26 0.01
CA SER A 69 8.51 7.44 1.27
C SER A 69 7.72 6.92 2.46
N PHE A 70 6.42 7.25 2.54
CA PHE A 70 5.53 6.77 3.59
C PHE A 70 5.30 5.25 3.53
N ALA A 71 5.29 4.64 2.35
CA ALA A 71 5.16 3.20 2.16
C ALA A 71 6.22 2.41 2.95
N LYS A 72 7.42 2.95 3.13
CA LYS A 72 8.50 2.32 3.93
C LYS A 72 8.13 2.13 5.40
N ILE A 73 7.19 2.93 5.91
CA ILE A 73 6.67 2.84 7.28
C ILE A 73 5.36 2.03 7.28
N TRP A 74 4.45 2.36 6.37
CA TRP A 74 3.11 1.79 6.34
C TRP A 74 3.10 0.29 5.96
N VAL A 75 3.87 -0.12 4.95
CA VAL A 75 3.86 -1.52 4.48
C VAL A 75 4.34 -2.49 5.56
N PRO A 76 5.48 -2.25 6.27
CA PRO A 76 5.88 -3.09 7.39
C PRO A 76 4.85 -3.12 8.52
N PHE A 77 4.25 -1.96 8.87
CA PHE A 77 3.21 -1.87 9.89
C PHE A 77 1.99 -2.74 9.52
N CYS A 78 1.49 -2.59 8.28
CA CYS A 78 0.38 -3.37 7.75
C CYS A 78 0.60 -4.88 7.84
N ARG A 79 1.79 -5.34 7.41
CA ARG A 79 2.14 -6.76 7.41
C ARG A 79 2.37 -7.31 8.81
N LYS A 80 3.04 -6.55 9.68
CA LYS A 80 3.33 -6.95 11.06
C LYS A 80 2.05 -7.12 11.88
N HIS A 81 1.09 -6.22 11.70
CA HIS A 81 -0.11 -6.11 12.54
C HIS A 81 -1.40 -6.56 11.84
N GLN A 82 -1.28 -7.15 10.64
CA GLN A 82 -2.39 -7.64 9.82
C GLN A 82 -3.52 -6.60 9.73
N ILE A 83 -3.16 -5.42 9.23
CA ILE A 83 -4.06 -4.28 9.16
C ILE A 83 -5.05 -4.45 8.02
N GLU A 84 -6.35 -4.27 8.33
CA GLU A 84 -7.42 -4.24 7.34
C GLU A 84 -8.48 -3.18 7.69
N PRO A 85 -8.89 -2.33 6.73
CA PRO A 85 -8.40 -2.22 5.36
C PRO A 85 -6.95 -1.68 5.29
N ARG A 86 -6.24 -1.97 4.19
CA ARG A 86 -4.83 -1.55 4.00
C ARG A 86 -4.69 -0.12 3.46
N ASN A 87 -5.78 0.48 3.01
CA ASN A 87 -5.86 1.90 2.71
C ASN A 87 -5.79 2.69 4.04
N PRO A 88 -4.79 3.55 4.25
CA PRO A 88 -4.59 4.29 5.50
C PRO A 88 -5.80 5.16 5.88
N GLU A 89 -6.29 5.97 4.94
CA GLU A 89 -7.45 6.84 5.19
C GLU A 89 -8.68 6.03 5.58
N SER A 90 -8.96 4.96 4.84
CA SER A 90 -10.07 4.07 5.19
C SER A 90 -9.88 3.40 6.54
N TYR A 91 -8.66 2.99 6.89
CA TYR A 91 -8.36 2.32 8.16
C TYR A 91 -8.57 3.24 9.36
N PHE A 92 -7.96 4.42 9.33
CA PHE A 92 -8.07 5.41 10.41
C PHE A 92 -9.45 6.09 10.44
N GLY A 93 -10.19 6.08 9.34
CA GLY A 93 -11.57 6.54 9.27
C GLY A 93 -12.61 5.58 9.89
N LEU A 94 -12.23 4.35 10.25
CA LEU A 94 -13.16 3.40 10.84
C LEU A 94 -13.58 3.81 12.25
N LYS A 95 -14.89 3.94 12.47
CA LYS A 95 -15.49 4.16 13.79
C LYS A 95 -15.66 2.85 14.55
N ARG A 96 -14.56 2.18 14.87
CA ARG A 96 -14.51 0.96 15.70
C ARG A 96 -13.34 1.03 16.67
N ASP A 97 -13.33 0.13 17.65
CA ASP A 97 -12.19 -0.03 18.54
C ASP A 97 -10.94 -0.47 17.74
N PRO A 98 -9.88 0.36 17.67
CA PRO A 98 -8.67 0.04 16.90
C PRO A 98 -7.83 -1.07 17.53
N TYR A 99 -8.05 -1.41 18.80
CA TYR A 99 -7.31 -2.43 19.54
C TYR A 99 -8.00 -3.80 19.52
N LYS A 100 -9.24 -3.84 19.03
CA LYS A 100 -10.00 -5.08 18.97
C LYS A 100 -9.23 -6.14 18.15
N ASP A 101 -9.07 -7.32 18.74
CA ASP A 101 -8.36 -8.47 18.16
C ASP A 101 -6.86 -8.23 17.86
N LYS A 102 -6.26 -7.17 18.42
CA LYS A 102 -4.82 -6.89 18.30
C LYS A 102 -4.06 -7.52 19.46
N VAL A 103 -3.28 -8.55 19.15
CA VAL A 103 -2.58 -9.38 20.14
C VAL A 103 -1.11 -9.01 20.34
N ARG A 104 -0.54 -8.15 19.49
CA ARG A 104 0.88 -7.76 19.58
C ARG A 104 1.06 -6.64 20.60
N TYR A 105 1.98 -6.82 21.55
CA TYR A 105 2.22 -5.88 22.64
C TYR A 105 2.73 -4.51 22.17
N ASP A 106 3.41 -4.47 21.02
CA ASP A 106 3.98 -3.25 20.44
C ASP A 106 2.98 -2.48 19.57
N PHE A 107 1.79 -3.02 19.30
CA PHE A 107 0.76 -2.40 18.46
C PHE A 107 0.31 -1.01 18.94
N VAL A 108 0.25 -0.79 20.26
CA VAL A 108 -0.21 0.50 20.82
C VAL A 108 0.84 1.59 20.66
N ARG A 109 2.12 1.21 20.60
CA ARG A 109 3.25 2.14 20.51
C ARG A 109 3.61 2.45 19.05
N ASP A 110 3.63 1.41 18.22
CA ASP A 110 3.95 1.50 16.79
C ASP A 110 2.85 2.22 16.01
#